data_AF-A0A4V2ML21-F1
#
_entry.id   AF-A0A4V2ML21-F1
#
_cell.length_a   1.000
_cell.length_b   1.000
_cell.length_c   1.000
_cell.angle_alpha   90.00
_cell.angle_beta   90.00
_cell.angle_gamma   90.00
#
_symmetry.space_group_name_H-M   'P 1'
#
loop_
_entity.id
_entity.type
_entity.pdbx_description
1 polymer ?
#
loop_
_entity_poly.entity_id
_entity_poly.type
_entity_poly.pdbx_seq_one_letter_code
_entity_poly.pdbx_strand_id
1 'polypeptide(L)'
;MKKACVIIILFLSSVHTAIGQDDNRNFGNILQSYHLFKDKDLIEKTIDFTNNTDMPQSNLEPILTGFFGALYLQDESIKKKMGANLKQIKNLDIQKLFLHIASLNIDSVYSKAPINPSYNDMNWSSYFATGQTKYLDHIIANIQHSENRVDQKMFLAGATAKWSLCSNAKKHPAVKEYLTSLQDKNGRIAELLTNDQVYFREQVINVIKAQRAKGIWNE
;
A
#
# COMPACT_ATOMS: atom_id res chain seq x y z
N MET A 1 -11.82 -22.47 -13.66
CA MET A 1 -11.88 -20.99 -13.65
C MET A 1 -11.28 -20.49 -12.34
N LYS A 2 -10.23 -19.66 -12.41
CA LYS A 2 -9.50 -19.18 -11.22
C LYS A 2 -10.37 -18.18 -10.46
N LYS A 3 -10.72 -18.49 -9.21
CA LYS A 3 -11.41 -17.58 -8.30
C LYS A 3 -10.50 -16.36 -8.05
N ALA A 4 -10.93 -15.17 -8.46
CA ALA A 4 -10.24 -13.94 -8.12
C ALA A 4 -10.54 -13.61 -6.64
N CYS A 5 -9.75 -14.19 -5.74
CA CYS A 5 -9.79 -13.84 -4.32
C CYS A 5 -9.12 -12.47 -4.17
N VAL A 6 -9.91 -11.40 -4.07
CA VAL A 6 -9.41 -10.09 -3.61
C VAL A 6 -9.19 -10.20 -2.12
N ILE A 7 -7.98 -10.62 -1.73
CA ILE A 7 -7.56 -10.63 -0.33
C ILE A 7 -7.15 -9.20 0.02
N ILE A 8 -8.04 -8.50 0.73
CA ILE A 8 -7.67 -7.29 1.47
C ILE A 8 -6.73 -7.75 2.58
N ILE A 9 -5.45 -7.40 2.47
CA ILE A 9 -4.46 -7.72 3.50
C ILE A 9 -4.79 -6.87 4.73
N LEU A 10 -5.51 -7.50 5.67
CA LEU A 10 -5.75 -7.01 7.02
C LEU A 10 -4.55 -7.39 7.88
N PHE A 11 -3.59 -6.48 8.06
CA PHE A 11 -2.68 -6.58 9.20
C PHE A 11 -3.28 -5.80 10.38
N LEU A 12 -3.98 -6.55 11.23
CA LEU A 12 -4.38 -6.17 12.57
C LEU A 12 -3.21 -6.48 13.52
N SER A 13 -2.60 -5.45 14.10
CA SER A 13 -2.22 -5.46 15.51
C SER A 13 -1.83 -4.05 15.94
N SER A 14 -2.47 -3.62 17.03
CA SER A 14 -2.33 -2.36 17.72
C SER A 14 -1.12 -2.39 18.66
N VAL A 15 -0.27 -1.37 18.61
CA VAL A 15 0.44 -0.87 19.80
C VAL A 15 0.58 0.65 19.69
N HIS A 16 -0.02 1.38 20.63
CA HIS A 16 0.35 2.76 20.92
C HIS A 16 1.48 2.71 21.95
N THR A 17 2.70 3.03 21.54
CA THR A 17 3.81 3.31 22.45
C THR A 17 4.64 4.46 21.90
N ALA A 18 5.12 5.30 22.81
CA ALA A 18 6.10 6.33 22.53
C ALA A 18 7.27 5.74 21.70
N ILE A 19 7.74 6.51 20.72
CA ILE A 19 8.77 6.10 19.76
C ILE A 19 10.14 6.10 20.47
N GLY A 20 10.37 5.08 21.29
CA GLY A 20 11.70 4.50 21.46
C GLY A 20 11.92 3.53 20.31
N GLN A 21 13.09 3.56 19.68
CA GLN A 21 13.43 2.63 18.59
C GLN A 21 13.55 1.22 19.20
N ASP A 22 12.48 0.42 19.07
CA ASP A 22 12.51 -1.00 19.41
C ASP A 22 13.32 -1.74 18.34
N ASP A 23 14.45 -2.32 18.72
CA ASP A 23 15.33 -3.07 17.82
C ASP A 23 14.67 -4.38 17.28
N ASN A 24 13.47 -4.74 17.76
CA ASN A 24 12.75 -5.95 17.33
C ASN A 24 11.67 -5.71 16.26
N ARG A 25 11.71 -4.61 15.51
CA ARG A 25 10.71 -4.36 14.46
C ARG A 25 10.82 -5.38 13.32
N ASN A 26 9.73 -6.10 13.07
CA ASN A 26 9.62 -7.01 11.93
C ASN A 26 9.44 -6.23 10.61
N PHE A 27 9.60 -6.91 9.47
CA PHE A 27 9.48 -6.26 8.15
C PHE A 27 8.11 -5.61 7.92
N GLY A 28 7.02 -6.17 8.44
CA GLY A 28 5.69 -5.57 8.33
C GLY A 28 5.56 -4.22 9.05
N ASN A 29 6.25 -4.06 10.18
CA ASN A 29 6.35 -2.77 10.88
C ASN A 29 7.23 -1.79 10.10
N ILE A 30 8.32 -2.26 9.49
CA ILE A 30 9.21 -1.43 8.67
C ILE A 30 8.47 -0.90 7.43
N LEU A 31 7.73 -1.76 6.73
CA LEU A 31 6.93 -1.40 5.56
C LEU A 31 5.92 -0.27 5.81
N GLN A 32 5.50 -0.05 7.06
CA GLN A 32 4.49 0.95 7.44
C GLN A 32 5.07 2.24 8.02
N SER A 33 6.39 2.33 8.24
CA SER A 33 6.96 3.53 8.87
C SER A 33 8.45 3.75 8.65
N TYR A 34 9.07 3.08 7.67
CA TYR A 34 10.51 3.20 7.41
C TYR A 34 11.01 4.65 7.29
N HIS A 35 10.26 5.55 6.65
CA HIS A 35 10.67 6.95 6.54
C HIS A 35 10.87 7.67 7.88
N LEU A 36 10.22 7.21 8.96
CA LEU A 36 10.35 7.79 10.30
C LEU A 36 11.55 7.23 11.06
N PHE A 37 11.85 5.94 10.90
CA PHE A 37 12.82 5.23 11.76
C PHE A 37 14.13 4.86 11.06
N LYS A 38 14.11 4.75 9.72
CA LYS A 38 15.25 4.40 8.87
C LYS A 38 16.01 3.17 9.38
N ASP A 39 15.26 2.08 9.60
CA ASP A 39 15.74 0.82 10.16
C ASP A 39 17.01 0.31 9.48
N LYS A 40 18.08 0.13 10.27
CA LYS A 40 19.41 -0.24 9.77
C LYS A 40 19.48 -1.67 9.24
N ASP A 41 18.61 -2.52 9.76
CA ASP A 41 18.46 -3.95 9.46
C ASP A 41 17.41 -4.22 8.36
N LEU A 42 16.92 -3.18 7.66
CA LEU A 42 15.92 -3.30 6.58
C LEU A 42 16.21 -4.46 5.62
N ILE A 43 17.46 -4.59 5.16
CA ILE A 43 17.85 -5.63 4.18
C ILE A 43 17.73 -7.03 4.78
N GLU A 44 18.24 -7.22 6.01
CA GLU A 44 18.18 -8.50 6.71
C GLU A 44 16.73 -8.92 6.96
N LYS A 45 15.90 -8.00 7.49
CA LYS A 45 14.47 -8.26 7.74
C LYS A 45 13.68 -8.52 6.46
N THR A 46 14.08 -7.90 5.34
CA THR A 46 13.47 -8.18 4.03
C THR A 46 13.80 -9.58 3.54
N ILE A 47 15.07 -10.00 3.66
CA ILE A 47 15.51 -11.34 3.26
C ILE A 47 14.81 -12.40 4.11
N ASP A 48 14.77 -12.19 5.43
CA ASP A 48 14.07 -13.08 6.35
C ASP A 48 12.58 -13.19 6.00
N PHE A 49 11.89 -12.07 5.81
CA PHE A 49 10.48 -12.05 5.44
C PHE A 49 10.23 -12.77 4.11
N THR A 50 11.00 -12.46 3.06
CA THR A 50 10.80 -13.04 1.73
C THR A 50 11.12 -14.53 1.67
N ASN A 51 11.95 -15.03 2.59
CA ASN A 51 12.25 -16.46 2.72
C ASN A 51 11.21 -17.25 3.48
N ASN A 52 10.42 -16.58 4.33
CA ASN A 52 9.51 -17.23 5.28
C ASN A 52 8.04 -16.84 5.10
N THR A 53 7.71 -16.02 4.09
CA THR A 53 6.34 -15.61 3.82
C THR A 53 5.60 -16.61 2.93
N ASP A 54 4.37 -16.96 3.31
CA ASP A 54 3.42 -17.72 2.48
C ASP A 54 2.60 -16.81 1.55
N MET A 55 2.90 -15.50 1.53
CA MET A 55 2.15 -14.56 0.72
C MET A 55 2.41 -14.81 -0.77
N PRO A 56 1.35 -14.93 -1.61
CA PRO A 56 1.53 -15.05 -3.05
C PRO A 56 2.31 -13.87 -3.62
N GLN A 57 3.20 -14.14 -4.57
CA GLN A 57 3.98 -13.08 -5.23
C GLN A 57 3.10 -11.97 -5.82
N SER A 58 1.93 -12.31 -6.37
CA SER A 58 0.96 -11.32 -6.90
C SER A 58 0.52 -10.28 -5.88
N ASN A 59 0.56 -10.61 -4.59
CA ASN A 59 0.20 -9.72 -3.50
C ASN A 59 1.43 -8.94 -2.98
N LEU A 60 2.61 -9.56 -3.02
CA LEU A 60 3.87 -8.92 -2.62
C LEU A 60 4.40 -7.93 -3.65
N GLU A 61 4.20 -8.20 -4.93
CA GLU A 61 4.79 -7.45 -6.03
C GLU A 61 4.46 -5.95 -5.98
N PRO A 62 3.20 -5.51 -5.81
CA PRO A 62 2.88 -4.08 -5.71
C PRO A 62 3.53 -3.42 -4.49
N ILE A 63 3.55 -4.13 -3.35
CA ILE A 63 4.12 -3.65 -2.08
C ILE A 63 5.63 -3.45 -2.22
N LEU A 64 6.35 -4.48 -2.68
CA LEU A 64 7.80 -4.45 -2.84
C LEU A 64 8.22 -3.47 -3.94
N THR A 65 7.47 -3.42 -5.05
CA THR A 65 7.73 -2.47 -6.14
C THR A 65 7.59 -1.03 -5.69
N GLY A 66 6.52 -0.70 -4.97
CA GLY A 66 6.33 0.64 -4.40
C GLY A 66 7.42 0.97 -3.38
N PHE A 67 7.58 0.12 -2.37
CA PHE A 67 8.51 0.36 -1.27
C PHE A 67 9.95 0.53 -1.76
N PHE A 68 10.49 -0.46 -2.46
CA PHE A 68 11.89 -0.44 -2.89
C PHE A 68 12.11 0.41 -4.14
N GLY A 69 11.14 0.49 -5.05
CA GLY A 69 11.27 1.37 -6.22
C GLY A 69 11.36 2.84 -5.83
N ALA A 70 10.52 3.29 -4.90
CA ALA A 70 10.60 4.65 -4.36
C ALA A 70 11.84 4.87 -3.49
N LEU A 71 12.20 3.88 -2.66
CA LEU A 71 13.35 3.99 -1.77
C LEU A 71 14.68 4.02 -2.54
N TYR A 72 14.85 3.20 -3.58
CA TYR A 72 16.07 3.18 -4.39
C TYR A 72 16.32 4.50 -5.10
N LEU A 73 15.25 5.20 -5.52
CA LEU A 73 15.37 6.53 -6.11
C LEU A 73 15.91 7.56 -5.10
N GLN A 74 15.57 7.41 -3.82
CA GLN A 74 15.97 8.33 -2.75
C GLN A 74 17.31 7.96 -2.11
N ASP A 75 17.64 6.67 -2.04
CA ASP A 75 18.83 6.15 -1.37
C ASP A 75 19.46 5.00 -2.16
N GLU A 76 20.42 5.35 -3.02
CA GLU A 76 21.19 4.41 -3.84
C GLU A 76 22.02 3.42 -2.99
N SER A 77 22.32 3.76 -1.72
CA SER A 77 23.05 2.84 -0.83
C SER A 77 22.20 1.62 -0.46
N ILE A 78 20.89 1.79 -0.28
CA ILE A 78 19.95 0.69 -0.03
C ILE A 78 19.84 -0.21 -1.25
N LYS A 79 19.81 0.37 -2.46
CA LYS A 79 19.84 -0.39 -3.72
C LYS A 79 21.09 -1.26 -3.84
N LYS A 80 22.27 -0.68 -3.60
CA LYS A 80 23.55 -1.41 -3.61
C LYS A 80 23.58 -2.53 -2.58
N LYS A 81 23.16 -2.25 -1.33
CA LYS A 81 23.10 -3.25 -0.26
C LYS A 81 22.15 -4.39 -0.59
N MET A 82 20.95 -4.11 -1.11
CA MET A 82 20.03 -5.17 -1.52
C MET A 82 20.63 -6.00 -2.66
N GLY A 83 21.21 -5.35 -3.69
CA GLY A 83 21.85 -6.06 -4.79
C GLY A 83 22.98 -7.00 -4.35
N ALA A 84 23.80 -6.58 -3.39
CA ALA A 84 24.87 -7.42 -2.83
C ALA A 84 24.35 -8.63 -2.04
N ASN A 85 23.16 -8.54 -1.45
CA ASN A 85 22.56 -9.60 -0.62
C ASN A 85 21.47 -10.41 -1.34
N LEU A 86 21.18 -10.11 -2.61
CA LEU A 86 20.07 -10.70 -3.36
C LEU A 86 20.09 -12.23 -3.38
N LYS A 87 21.28 -12.84 -3.47
CA LYS A 87 21.46 -14.31 -3.50
C LYS A 87 20.98 -15.02 -2.23
N GLN A 88 20.73 -14.28 -1.14
CA GLN A 88 20.22 -14.85 0.12
C GLN A 88 18.70 -15.03 0.10
N ILE A 89 17.99 -14.42 -0.85
CA ILE A 89 16.56 -14.67 -1.06
C ILE A 89 16.43 -16.04 -1.75
N LYS A 90 15.72 -16.99 -1.17
CA LYS A 90 15.57 -18.36 -1.68
C LYS A 90 14.54 -18.45 -2.81
N ASN A 91 13.49 -17.62 -2.75
CA ASN A 91 12.46 -17.58 -3.77
C ASN A 91 12.98 -16.87 -5.04
N LEU A 92 13.16 -17.64 -6.12
CA LEU A 92 13.71 -17.14 -7.38
C LEU A 92 12.86 -16.06 -8.04
N ASP A 93 11.53 -16.10 -7.89
CA ASP A 93 10.68 -15.10 -8.51
C ASP A 93 10.69 -13.79 -7.74
N ILE A 94 10.83 -13.84 -6.41
CA ILE A 94 11.10 -12.65 -5.59
C ILE A 94 12.50 -12.08 -5.91
N GLN A 95 13.51 -12.93 -6.10
CA GLN A 95 14.83 -12.45 -6.57
C GLN A 95 14.73 -11.69 -7.90
N LYS A 96 14.03 -12.26 -8.90
CA LYS A 96 13.80 -11.62 -10.20
C LYS A 96 13.05 -10.30 -10.05
N LEU A 97 12.06 -10.25 -9.14
CA LEU A 97 11.35 -9.02 -8.84
C LEU A 97 12.30 -7.93 -8.32
N PHE A 98 13.19 -8.23 -7.38
CA PHE A 98 14.17 -7.23 -6.91
C PHE A 98 15.16 -6.78 -7.98
N LEU A 99 15.61 -7.69 -8.86
CA LEU A 99 16.42 -7.32 -10.03
C LEU A 99 15.67 -6.36 -10.94
N HIS A 100 14.39 -6.67 -11.19
CA HIS A 100 13.52 -5.82 -11.99
C HIS A 100 13.38 -4.44 -11.34
N ILE A 101 13.01 -4.36 -10.06
CA ILE A 101 12.86 -3.11 -9.30
C ILE A 101 14.15 -2.28 -9.35
N ALA A 102 15.32 -2.90 -9.20
CA ALA A 102 16.61 -2.20 -9.27
C ALA A 102 16.88 -1.54 -10.62
N SER A 103 16.26 -2.03 -11.70
CA SER A 103 16.38 -1.50 -13.06
C SER A 103 15.27 -0.50 -13.44
N LEU A 104 14.22 -0.37 -12.62
CA LEU A 104 13.04 0.42 -12.95
C LEU A 104 13.21 1.91 -12.64
N ASN A 105 12.51 2.73 -13.42
CA ASN A 105 12.12 4.08 -13.01
C ASN A 105 10.71 4.01 -12.42
N ILE A 106 10.58 4.25 -11.12
CA ILE A 106 9.31 4.10 -10.40
C ILE A 106 8.23 5.06 -10.90
N ASP A 107 8.58 6.28 -11.34
CA ASP A 107 7.60 7.22 -11.90
C ASP A 107 7.05 6.69 -13.25
N SER A 108 7.88 6.02 -14.06
CA SER A 108 7.40 5.34 -15.27
C SER A 108 6.48 4.16 -14.93
N VAL A 109 6.71 3.44 -13.84
CA VAL A 109 5.81 2.36 -13.39
C VAL A 109 4.45 2.94 -13.04
N TYR A 110 4.40 4.01 -12.25
CA TYR A 110 3.15 4.68 -11.90
C TYR A 110 2.38 5.18 -13.12
N SER A 111 3.06 5.78 -14.11
CA SER A 111 2.40 6.30 -15.32
C SER A 111 1.67 5.25 -16.17
N LYS A 112 2.01 3.96 -16.00
CA LYS A 112 1.47 2.84 -16.80
C LYS A 112 0.62 1.87 -15.98
N ALA A 113 0.67 1.97 -14.65
CA ALA A 113 0.02 1.02 -13.78
C ALA A 113 -1.52 1.20 -13.83
N PRO A 114 -2.29 0.11 -13.99
CA PRO A 114 -3.74 0.20 -14.03
C PRO A 114 -4.30 0.58 -12.65
N ILE A 115 -5.33 1.41 -12.64
CA ILE A 115 -6.05 1.78 -11.42
C ILE A 115 -6.83 0.57 -10.91
N ASN A 116 -6.37 0.03 -9.77
CA ASN A 116 -6.96 -1.11 -9.07
C ASN A 116 -6.54 -1.03 -7.57
N PRO A 117 -7.03 -1.93 -6.69
CA PRO A 117 -6.61 -1.92 -5.28
C PRO A 117 -5.09 -2.02 -5.06
N SER A 118 -4.40 -2.84 -5.85
CA SER A 118 -2.93 -3.00 -5.76
C SER A 118 -2.16 -1.72 -6.10
N TYR A 119 -2.73 -0.83 -6.91
CA TYR A 119 -2.15 0.49 -7.14
C TYR A 119 -2.14 1.34 -5.85
N ASN A 120 -3.15 1.20 -4.99
CA ASN A 120 -3.16 1.87 -3.69
C ASN A 120 -2.09 1.26 -2.76
N ASP A 121 -1.94 -0.07 -2.74
CA ASP A 121 -0.90 -0.75 -1.95
C ASP A 121 0.50 -0.25 -2.34
N MET A 122 0.76 -0.16 -3.65
CA MET A 122 2.02 0.36 -4.19
C MET A 122 2.28 1.81 -3.74
N ASN A 123 1.27 2.69 -3.79
CA ASN A 123 1.40 4.08 -3.32
C ASN A 123 1.61 4.17 -1.80
N TRP A 124 0.90 3.37 -0.99
CA TRP A 124 1.13 3.33 0.45
C TRP A 124 2.55 2.90 0.79
N SER A 125 3.03 1.84 0.15
CA SER A 125 4.40 1.36 0.32
C SER A 125 5.44 2.42 -0.05
N SER A 126 5.23 3.16 -1.14
CA SER A 126 6.11 4.28 -1.52
C SER A 126 6.07 5.44 -0.53
N TYR A 127 4.89 5.80 -0.03
CA TYR A 127 4.76 6.81 1.03
C TYR A 127 5.49 6.38 2.30
N PHE A 128 5.28 5.15 2.77
CA PHE A 128 5.92 4.70 4.00
C PHE A 128 7.43 4.53 3.88
N ALA A 129 7.95 4.27 2.68
CA ALA A 129 9.38 4.25 2.39
C ALA A 129 10.02 5.66 2.43
N THR A 130 9.32 6.66 1.90
CA THR A 130 9.93 7.97 1.55
C THR A 130 9.42 9.17 2.32
N GLY A 131 8.18 9.10 2.84
CA GLY A 131 7.44 10.23 3.42
C GLY A 131 6.87 11.21 2.38
N GLN A 132 7.03 10.95 1.07
CA GLN A 132 6.61 11.90 0.03
C GLN A 132 5.09 11.86 -0.18
N THR A 133 4.43 13.02 -0.01
CA THR A 133 2.96 13.14 -0.08
C THR A 133 2.40 12.93 -1.48
N LYS A 134 3.21 13.03 -2.56
CA LYS A 134 2.76 12.74 -3.94
C LYS A 134 2.11 11.35 -4.06
N TYR A 135 2.56 10.38 -3.28
CA TYR A 135 1.97 9.04 -3.27
C TYR A 135 0.61 9.01 -2.55
N LEU A 136 0.40 9.87 -1.56
CA LEU A 136 -0.93 10.07 -0.97
C LEU A 136 -1.88 10.75 -1.96
N ASP A 137 -1.38 11.70 -2.74
CA ASP A 137 -2.18 12.38 -3.78
C ASP A 137 -2.73 11.40 -4.82
N HIS A 138 -1.92 10.42 -5.24
CA HIS A 138 -2.37 9.35 -6.13
C HIS A 138 -3.52 8.51 -5.52
N ILE A 139 -3.46 8.22 -4.21
CA ILE A 139 -4.52 7.47 -3.51
C ILE A 139 -5.77 8.35 -3.39
N ILE A 140 -5.62 9.63 -3.06
CA ILE A 140 -6.71 10.61 -2.96
C ILE A 140 -7.42 10.76 -4.32
N ALA A 141 -6.68 10.80 -5.42
CA ALA A 141 -7.23 10.86 -6.77
C ALA A 141 -8.13 9.65 -7.11
N ASN A 142 -7.84 8.48 -6.52
CA ASN A 142 -8.62 7.28 -6.75
C ASN A 142 -9.98 7.28 -6.02
N ILE A 143 -10.18 8.12 -5.00
CA ILE A 143 -11.42 8.16 -4.20
C ILE A 143 -12.65 8.29 -5.10
N GLN A 144 -12.60 9.10 -6.16
CA GLN A 144 -13.73 9.31 -7.07
C GLN A 144 -14.26 8.01 -7.71
N HIS A 145 -13.41 6.99 -7.86
CA HIS A 145 -13.81 5.72 -8.42
C HIS A 145 -14.70 4.89 -7.48
N SER A 146 -14.87 5.30 -6.20
CA SER A 146 -15.84 4.70 -5.29
C SER A 146 -17.27 4.79 -5.81
N GLU A 147 -17.54 5.66 -6.77
CA GLU A 147 -18.84 5.81 -7.43
C GLU A 147 -19.00 4.95 -8.70
N ASN A 148 -17.96 4.24 -9.11
CA ASN A 148 -18.07 3.32 -10.24
C ASN A 148 -19.03 2.17 -9.88
N ARG A 149 -19.94 1.86 -10.80
CA ARG A 149 -20.91 0.75 -10.67
C ARG A 149 -20.81 -0.27 -11.80
N VAL A 150 -19.95 -0.03 -12.79
CA VAL A 150 -19.79 -0.88 -13.98
C VAL A 150 -18.52 -1.72 -13.86
N ASP A 151 -17.38 -1.08 -13.60
CA ASP A 151 -16.10 -1.74 -13.41
C ASP A 151 -15.83 -1.97 -11.91
N GLN A 152 -15.90 -3.25 -11.50
CA GLN A 152 -15.65 -3.66 -10.13
C GLN A 152 -14.24 -3.32 -9.66
N LYS A 153 -13.21 -3.40 -10.52
CA LYS A 153 -11.83 -3.10 -10.12
C LYS A 153 -11.64 -1.62 -9.85
N MET A 154 -12.22 -0.76 -10.69
CA MET A 154 -12.22 0.69 -10.42
C MET A 154 -13.00 1.03 -9.15
N PHE A 155 -14.18 0.44 -8.97
CA PHE A 155 -14.95 0.60 -7.73
C PHE A 155 -14.11 0.24 -6.49
N LEU A 156 -13.49 -0.94 -6.52
CA LEU A 156 -12.65 -1.41 -5.42
C LEU A 156 -11.42 -0.53 -5.20
N ALA A 157 -10.82 0.02 -6.26
CA ALA A 157 -9.73 0.99 -6.13
C ALA A 157 -10.15 2.24 -5.34
N GLY A 158 -11.30 2.86 -5.67
CA GLY A 158 -11.76 4.03 -4.94
C GLY A 158 -12.27 3.72 -3.53
N ALA A 159 -12.97 2.60 -3.37
CA ALA A 159 -13.42 2.10 -2.07
C ALA A 159 -12.26 1.84 -1.10
N THR A 160 -11.22 1.14 -1.56
CA THR A 160 -10.04 0.84 -0.75
C THR A 160 -9.19 2.09 -0.49
N ALA A 161 -9.18 3.07 -1.41
CA ALA A 161 -8.58 4.37 -1.15
C ALA A 161 -9.27 5.07 0.03
N LYS A 162 -10.61 5.16 0.04
CA LYS A 162 -11.36 5.73 1.18
C LYS A 162 -11.04 5.01 2.49
N TRP A 163 -11.18 3.69 2.49
CA TRP A 163 -10.97 2.87 3.68
C TRP A 163 -9.55 3.01 4.24
N SER A 164 -8.54 2.91 3.38
CA SER A 164 -7.12 2.93 3.80
C SER A 164 -6.67 4.32 4.24
N LEU A 165 -7.11 5.40 3.57
CA LEU A 165 -6.84 6.77 4.00
C LEU A 165 -7.44 7.06 5.38
N CYS A 166 -8.71 6.65 5.60
CA CYS A 166 -9.34 6.77 6.91
C CYS A 166 -8.58 5.98 7.99
N SER A 167 -8.22 4.72 7.71
CA SER A 167 -7.48 3.88 8.66
C SER A 167 -6.09 4.44 8.99
N ASN A 168 -5.33 4.85 7.97
CA ASN A 168 -3.98 5.37 8.17
C ASN A 168 -3.96 6.77 8.80
N ALA A 169 -4.96 7.62 8.55
CA ALA A 169 -5.08 8.91 9.25
C ALA A 169 -5.26 8.73 10.77
N LYS A 170 -5.85 7.62 11.22
CA LYS A 170 -5.96 7.33 12.66
C LYS A 170 -4.65 6.85 13.28
N LYS A 171 -3.80 6.18 12.49
CA LYS A 171 -2.54 5.57 12.94
C LYS A 171 -1.33 6.49 12.78
N HIS A 172 -1.34 7.36 11.78
CA HIS A 172 -0.19 8.18 11.38
C HIS A 172 -0.56 9.67 11.43
N PRO A 173 -0.08 10.42 12.44
CA PRO A 173 -0.39 11.84 12.58
C PRO A 173 -0.08 12.67 11.33
N ALA A 174 1.05 12.40 10.65
CA ALA A 174 1.43 13.09 9.41
C ALA A 174 0.41 12.86 8.27
N VAL A 175 -0.19 11.68 8.17
CA VAL A 175 -1.26 11.40 7.20
C VAL A 175 -2.50 12.20 7.54
N LYS A 176 -2.88 12.24 8.83
CA LYS A 176 -4.04 13.02 9.28
C LYS A 176 -3.87 14.50 8.98
N GLU A 177 -2.72 15.06 9.35
CA GLU A 177 -2.38 16.46 9.11
C GLU A 177 -2.44 16.79 7.62
N TYR A 178 -1.87 15.93 6.77
CA TYR A 178 -1.93 16.10 5.33
C TYR A 178 -3.37 16.13 4.82
N LEU A 179 -4.20 15.17 5.22
CA LEU A 179 -5.61 15.14 4.82
C LEU A 179 -6.40 16.35 5.34
N THR A 180 -6.20 16.76 6.58
CA THR A 180 -6.84 17.96 7.13
C THR A 180 -6.47 19.21 6.33
N SER A 181 -5.22 19.34 5.88
CA SER A 181 -4.78 20.47 5.04
C SER A 181 -5.49 20.57 3.68
N LEU A 182 -6.11 19.47 3.23
CA LEU A 182 -6.79 19.36 1.94
C LEU A 182 -8.32 19.38 2.06
N GLN A 183 -8.87 19.32 3.28
CA GLN A 183 -10.30 19.09 3.51
C GLN A 183 -11.20 20.17 2.88
N ASP A 184 -10.77 21.44 2.92
CA ASP A 184 -11.52 22.58 2.39
C ASP A 184 -11.52 22.62 0.85
N LYS A 185 -10.57 21.92 0.23
CA LYS A 185 -10.40 21.86 -1.23
C LYS A 185 -11.05 20.62 -1.84
N ASN A 186 -11.38 19.62 -1.02
CA ASN A 186 -11.94 18.35 -1.47
C ASN A 186 -12.93 17.80 -0.44
N GLY A 187 -14.22 18.00 -0.68
CA GLY A 187 -15.29 17.54 0.23
C GLY A 187 -15.29 16.03 0.48
N ARG A 188 -14.68 15.22 -0.39
CA ARG A 188 -14.53 13.77 -0.15
C ARG A 188 -13.52 13.48 0.97
N ILE A 189 -12.58 14.38 1.24
CA ILE A 189 -11.63 14.23 2.36
C ILE A 189 -12.33 14.51 3.69
N ALA A 190 -13.25 15.47 3.74
CA ALA A 190 -14.05 15.72 4.94
C ALA A 190 -14.84 14.46 5.38
N GLU A 191 -15.37 13.69 4.43
CA GLU A 191 -16.02 12.40 4.69
C GLU A 191 -15.05 11.39 5.35
N LEU A 192 -13.79 11.34 4.91
CA LEU A 192 -12.77 10.44 5.47
C LEU A 192 -12.40 10.77 6.92
N LEU A 193 -12.39 12.07 7.25
CA LEU A 193 -11.98 12.58 8.56
C LEU A 193 -13.11 12.50 9.59
N THR A 194 -14.37 12.47 9.15
CA THR A 194 -15.55 12.41 10.03
C THR A 194 -16.03 10.98 10.31
N ASN A 195 -15.75 10.03 9.42
CA ASN A 195 -16.21 8.65 9.54
C ASN A 195 -15.09 7.71 10.02
N ASP A 196 -15.43 6.43 10.19
CA ASP A 196 -14.48 5.37 10.49
C ASP A 196 -14.38 4.30 9.40
N GLN A 197 -13.45 3.36 9.59
CA GLN A 197 -13.21 2.27 8.67
C GLN A 197 -14.39 1.28 8.58
N VAL A 198 -15.26 1.22 9.60
CA VAL A 198 -16.45 0.35 9.61
C VAL A 198 -17.50 0.93 8.68
N TYR A 199 -17.75 2.24 8.76
CA TYR A 199 -18.63 2.96 7.84
C TYR A 199 -18.28 2.66 6.37
N PHE A 200 -17.02 2.85 5.98
CA PHE A 200 -16.61 2.60 4.59
C PHE A 200 -16.72 1.13 4.20
N ARG A 201 -16.41 0.20 5.12
CA ARG A 201 -16.58 -1.24 4.87
C ARG A 201 -18.03 -1.60 4.58
N GLU A 202 -18.97 -1.05 5.36
CA GLU A 202 -20.40 -1.30 5.17
C GLU A 202 -20.92 -0.75 3.84
N GLN A 203 -20.51 0.47 3.47
CA GLN A 203 -20.83 1.05 2.16
C GLN A 203 -20.36 0.15 1.01
N VAL A 204 -19.14 -0.38 1.11
CA VAL A 204 -18.57 -1.29 0.10
C VAL A 204 -19.38 -2.58 -0.02
N ILE A 205 -19.71 -3.20 1.10
CA ILE A 205 -20.51 -4.43 1.14
C ILE A 205 -21.88 -4.19 0.48
N ASN A 206 -22.53 -3.08 0.80
CA ASN A 206 -23.85 -2.75 0.26
C ASN A 206 -23.82 -2.55 -1.25
N VAL A 207 -22.82 -1.83 -1.78
CA VAL A 207 -22.66 -1.65 -3.23
C VAL A 207 -22.39 -2.98 -3.92
N ILE A 208 -21.49 -3.82 -3.39
CA ILE A 208 -21.18 -5.14 -3.98
C ILE A 208 -22.44 -6.00 -4.05
N LYS A 209 -23.20 -6.09 -2.96
CA LYS A 209 -24.47 -6.84 -2.93
C LYS A 209 -25.45 -6.31 -3.98
N ALA A 210 -25.62 -4.99 -4.05
CA ALA A 210 -26.55 -4.37 -4.99
C ALA A 210 -26.15 -4.59 -6.46
N GLN A 211 -24.85 -4.54 -6.80
CA GLN A 211 -24.41 -4.76 -8.19
C GLN A 211 -24.46 -6.24 -8.59
N ARG A 212 -24.15 -7.16 -7.68
CA ARG A 212 -24.32 -8.61 -7.91
C ARG A 212 -25.79 -8.99 -8.12
N ALA A 213 -26.69 -8.44 -7.31
CA ALA A 213 -28.14 -8.64 -7.47
C ALA A 213 -28.66 -8.15 -8.84
N LYS A 214 -27.97 -7.19 -9.46
CA LYS A 214 -28.27 -6.68 -10.82
C LYS A 214 -27.59 -7.48 -11.94
N GLY A 215 -26.77 -8.48 -11.62
CA GLY A 215 -25.97 -9.22 -12.59
C GLY A 215 -24.86 -8.40 -13.25
N ILE A 216 -24.53 -7.22 -12.72
CA ILE A 216 -23.51 -6.34 -13.30
C ILE A 216 -22.10 -6.82 -12.94
N TRP A 217 -21.92 -7.28 -11.70
CA TRP A 217 -20.67 -7.89 -11.24
C TRP A 217 -20.86 -9.37 -11.03
N ASN A 218 -19.89 -10.15 -11.53
CA ASN A 218 -19.88 -11.59 -11.36
C ASN A 218 -19.57 -11.96 -9.90
N GLU A 219 -20.02 -13.15 -9.48
CA GLU A 219 -19.71 -13.70 -8.16
C GLU A 219 -18.23 -14.08 -8.01
#